data_AF-A0A5J4P4L9-F1
#
_entry.id   AF-A0A5J4P4L9-F1
#
_cell.length_a   1.000
_cell.length_b   1.000
_cell.length_c   1.000
_cell.angle_alpha   90.00
_cell.angle_beta   90.00
_cell.angle_gamma   90.00
#
_symmetry.space_group_name_H-M   'P 1'
#
loop_
_entity.id
_entity.type
_entity.pdbx_description
1 polymer ?
#
loop_
_entity_poly.entity_id
_entity_poly.type
_entity_poly.pdbx_seq_one_letter_code
_entity_poly.pdbx_strand_id
1 'polypeptide(L)'
;YLNHACFLFLTKTTKERMRRQSNFNTLCRGFLIPKEIRNREIITKFLEAVGQFERIVNDSGLIKLTPLTSDEITGTKESPGIIEKYFSLSLEDTTCLQDIQLSPEEMRIGDNVLCLHTLSDTDDLPSEVATDSRYEKLSTDRSDCRLSFAAPVGLLLSCNHLYNQFIFID
;
A
#
# COMPACT_ATOMS: atom_id res chain seq x y z
N TYR A 1 -7.85 20.93 4.31
CA TYR A 1 -8.32 19.62 3.87
C TYR A 1 -7.10 18.86 3.35
N LEU A 2 -6.75 17.72 3.94
CA LEU A 2 -5.70 16.84 3.43
C LEU A 2 -6.39 15.80 2.55
N ASN A 3 -6.05 15.76 1.26
CA ASN A 3 -6.52 14.69 0.38
C ASN A 3 -5.71 13.42 0.71
N HIS A 4 -6.36 12.45 1.34
CA HIS A 4 -5.71 11.24 1.84
C HIS A 4 -6.53 10.01 1.45
N ALA A 5 -5.87 9.04 0.83
CA ALA A 5 -6.45 7.76 0.46
C ALA A 5 -5.61 6.61 1.05
N CYS A 6 -6.31 5.62 1.62
CA CYS A 6 -5.70 4.42 2.19
C CYS A 6 -6.16 3.20 1.42
N PHE A 7 -5.22 2.33 1.10
CA PHE A 7 -5.50 1.07 0.42
C PHE A 7 -4.87 -0.08 1.20
N LEU A 8 -5.63 -1.16 1.35
CA LEU A 8 -5.16 -2.40 1.99
C LEU A 8 -5.11 -3.50 0.94
N PHE A 9 -3.91 -4.01 0.67
CA PHE A 9 -3.71 -5.11 -0.27
C PHE A 9 -3.39 -6.39 0.50
N LEU A 10 -4.34 -7.33 0.50
CA LEU A 10 -4.12 -8.67 1.03
C LEU A 10 -3.64 -9.58 -0.11
N THR A 11 -2.40 -10.06 0.01
CA THR A 11 -1.79 -10.89 -1.03
C THR A 11 -1.42 -12.26 -0.47
N LYS A 12 -2.01 -13.32 -1.04
CA LYS A 12 -1.49 -14.68 -0.83
C LYS A 12 -0.25 -14.89 -1.71
N THR A 13 0.92 -14.82 -1.10
CA THR A 13 2.19 -15.07 -1.79
C THR A 13 2.59 -16.56 -1.77
N THR A 14 3.58 -16.92 -2.59
CA THR A 14 4.15 -18.27 -2.66
C THR A 14 5.61 -18.24 -2.20
N LYS A 15 6.11 -19.35 -1.65
CA LYS A 15 7.48 -19.43 -1.10
C LYS A 15 8.55 -19.08 -2.14
N GLU A 16 8.32 -19.41 -3.41
CA GLU A 16 9.22 -19.02 -4.51
C GLU A 16 9.19 -17.52 -4.83
N ARG A 17 8.06 -16.83 -4.61
CA ARG A 17 7.92 -15.40 -4.91
C ARG A 17 8.60 -14.54 -3.84
N MET A 18 8.58 -14.97 -2.57
CA MET A 18 9.30 -14.28 -1.48
C MET A 18 10.83 -14.26 -1.68
N ARG A 19 11.39 -15.20 -2.44
CA ARG A 19 12.85 -15.27 -2.73
C ARG A 19 13.31 -14.41 -3.90
N ARG A 20 12.42 -13.67 -4.57
CA ARG A 20 12.78 -12.88 -5.76
C ARG A 20 13.15 -11.45 -5.39
N GLN A 21 14.19 -10.95 -6.03
CA GLN A 21 14.59 -9.54 -5.97
C GLN A 21 13.68 -8.67 -6.84
N SER A 22 13.46 -7.43 -6.40
CA SER A 22 12.59 -6.41 -7.03
C SER A 22 13.04 -5.97 -8.43
N ASN A 23 14.28 -6.26 -8.81
CA ASN A 23 14.84 -5.99 -10.14
C ASN A 23 14.45 -7.05 -11.20
N PHE A 24 13.74 -8.12 -10.81
CA PHE A 24 13.40 -9.20 -11.75
C PHE A 24 12.03 -8.96 -12.40
N ASN A 25 12.05 -8.50 -13.65
CA ASN A 25 10.85 -8.13 -14.39
C ASN A 25 10.05 -9.39 -14.80
N THR A 26 8.81 -9.50 -14.32
CA THR A 26 7.92 -10.65 -14.57
C THR A 26 7.31 -10.59 -15.99
N LEU A 27 7.41 -9.45 -16.67
CA LEU A 27 6.87 -9.22 -18.03
C LEU A 27 7.48 -10.13 -19.10
N CYS A 28 8.69 -10.65 -18.88
CA CYS A 28 9.36 -11.56 -19.83
C CYS A 28 8.99 -13.05 -19.61
N ARG A 29 8.05 -13.38 -18.72
CA ARG A 29 7.61 -14.77 -18.51
C ARG A 29 6.43 -15.12 -19.41
N GLY A 30 6.51 -16.27 -20.08
CA GLY A 30 5.38 -16.85 -20.84
C GLY A 30 4.15 -17.22 -19.98
N PHE A 31 4.26 -17.16 -18.65
CA PHE A 31 3.13 -17.28 -17.72
C PHE A 31 3.25 -16.27 -16.58
N LEU A 32 2.28 -15.36 -16.48
CA LEU A 32 2.17 -14.37 -15.40
C LEU A 32 1.68 -15.00 -14.08
N ILE A 33 0.80 -16.00 -14.18
CA ILE A 33 0.10 -16.59 -13.03
C ILE A 33 0.83 -17.87 -12.57
N PRO A 34 1.37 -17.92 -11.34
CA PRO A 34 1.94 -19.13 -10.75
C PRO A 34 0.96 -20.31 -10.79
N LYS A 35 1.48 -21.53 -11.01
CA LYS A 35 0.66 -22.76 -11.08
C LYS A 35 -0.14 -23.01 -9.80
N GLU A 36 0.37 -22.59 -8.65
CA GLU A 36 -0.28 -22.74 -7.34
C GLU A 36 -1.57 -21.91 -7.23
N ILE A 37 -1.64 -20.76 -7.92
CA ILE A 37 -2.84 -19.92 -8.03
C ILE A 37 -3.90 -20.58 -8.92
N ARG A 38 -3.61 -21.71 -9.59
CA ARG A 38 -4.64 -22.49 -10.30
C ARG A 38 -5.43 -23.43 -9.38
N ASN A 39 -4.99 -23.61 -8.14
CA ASN A 39 -5.73 -24.42 -7.19
C ASN A 39 -6.93 -23.62 -6.65
N ARG A 40 -8.12 -23.96 -7.14
CA ARG A 40 -9.38 -23.34 -6.72
C ARG A 40 -9.60 -23.41 -5.21
N GLU A 41 -9.22 -24.51 -4.57
CA GLU A 41 -9.41 -24.69 -3.12
C GLU A 41 -8.59 -23.68 -2.31
N ILE A 42 -7.35 -23.42 -2.72
CA ILE A 42 -6.48 -22.43 -2.07
C ILE A 42 -7.05 -21.03 -2.24
N ILE A 43 -7.55 -20.68 -3.42
CA ILE A 43 -8.19 -19.39 -3.67
C ILE A 43 -9.43 -19.23 -2.80
N THR A 44 -10.31 -20.25 -2.75
CA THR A 44 -11.54 -20.19 -1.96
C THR A 44 -11.22 -19.97 -0.48
N LYS A 45 -10.29 -20.75 0.10
CA LYS A 45 -9.86 -20.58 1.50
C LYS A 45 -9.29 -19.19 1.77
N PHE A 46 -8.53 -18.63 0.82
CA PHE A 46 -8.00 -17.29 0.95
C PHE A 46 -9.11 -16.23 0.93
N LEU A 47 -10.05 -16.31 -0.01
CA LEU A 47 -11.18 -15.39 -0.09
C LEU A 47 -12.10 -15.48 1.14
N GLU A 48 -12.30 -16.67 1.70
CA GLU A 48 -13.03 -16.87 2.95
C GLU A 48 -12.33 -16.16 4.12
N ALA A 49 -11.00 -16.30 4.24
CA ALA A 49 -10.23 -15.62 5.27
C ALA A 49 -10.26 -14.10 5.10
N VAL A 50 -10.17 -13.60 3.87
CA VAL A 50 -10.30 -12.17 3.54
C VAL A 50 -11.68 -11.64 3.94
N GLY A 51 -12.76 -12.38 3.64
CA GLY A 51 -14.12 -11.97 4.00
C GLY A 51 -14.34 -11.95 5.52
N GLN A 52 -13.75 -12.91 6.25
CA GLN A 52 -13.78 -12.89 7.72
C GLN A 52 -13.03 -11.67 8.27
N PHE A 53 -11.85 -11.36 7.73
CA PHE A 53 -11.08 -10.18 8.11
C PHE A 53 -11.86 -8.88 7.85
N GLU A 54 -12.43 -8.73 6.65
CA GLU A 54 -13.24 -7.57 6.29
C GLU A 54 -14.39 -7.35 7.27
N ARG A 55 -15.12 -8.44 7.59
CA ARG A 55 -16.23 -8.39 8.54
C ARG A 55 -15.79 -7.96 9.93
N ILE A 56 -14.71 -8.53 10.46
CA ILE A 56 -14.19 -8.17 11.79
C ILE A 56 -13.83 -6.68 11.86
N VAL A 57 -13.16 -6.15 10.83
CA VAL A 57 -12.79 -4.73 10.80
C VAL A 57 -14.04 -3.85 10.69
N ASN A 58 -15.00 -4.20 9.84
CA ASN A 58 -16.24 -3.45 9.67
C ASN A 58 -17.12 -3.47 10.94
N ASP A 59 -17.14 -4.60 11.66
CA ASP A 59 -17.88 -4.77 12.92
C ASP A 59 -17.32 -3.89 14.05
N SER A 60 -16.06 -3.42 13.95
CA SER A 60 -15.47 -2.49 14.93
C SER A 60 -16.15 -1.12 14.96
N GLY A 61 -16.81 -0.72 13.86
CA GLY A 61 -17.44 0.59 13.69
C GLY A 61 -16.47 1.79 13.58
N LEU A 62 -15.16 1.56 13.71
CA LEU A 62 -14.14 2.60 13.63
C LEU A 62 -13.74 2.91 12.18
N ILE A 63 -13.68 1.87 11.35
CA ILE A 63 -13.23 1.94 9.96
C ILE A 63 -14.16 1.05 9.12
N LYS A 64 -14.43 1.49 7.89
CA LYS A 64 -15.15 0.69 6.90
C LYS A 64 -14.23 0.32 5.75
N LEU A 65 -14.04 -0.97 5.54
CA LEU A 65 -13.41 -1.54 4.35
C LEU A 65 -14.48 -1.76 3.29
N THR A 66 -14.11 -1.50 2.04
CA THR A 66 -14.94 -1.79 0.87
C THR A 66 -14.06 -2.48 -0.17
N PRO A 67 -14.40 -3.70 -0.63
CA PRO A 67 -13.63 -4.39 -1.65
C PRO A 67 -13.61 -3.58 -2.95
N LEU A 68 -12.42 -3.44 -3.54
CA LEU A 68 -12.28 -2.84 -4.85
C LEU A 68 -12.81 -3.80 -5.93
N THR A 69 -13.59 -3.24 -6.84
CA THR A 69 -14.05 -3.91 -8.06
C THR A 69 -12.91 -4.06 -9.07
N SER A 70 -13.09 -4.94 -10.07
CA SER A 70 -12.12 -5.08 -11.16
C SER A 70 -11.84 -3.75 -11.84
N ASP A 71 -12.87 -2.95 -12.10
CA ASP A 71 -12.78 -1.66 -12.79
C ASP A 71 -12.04 -0.63 -11.93
N GLU A 72 -12.23 -0.62 -10.61
CA GLU A 72 -11.45 0.25 -9.70
C GLU A 72 -9.97 -0.16 -9.63
N ILE A 73 -9.65 -1.43 -9.89
CA ILE A 73 -8.27 -1.90 -9.93
C ILE A 73 -7.61 -1.57 -11.27
N THR A 74 -8.21 -2.00 -12.37
CA THR A 74 -7.61 -1.92 -13.71
C THR A 74 -7.93 -0.64 -14.46
N GLY A 75 -8.97 0.07 -14.07
CA GLY A 75 -9.50 1.21 -14.79
C GLY A 75 -10.52 0.80 -15.85
N THR A 76 -11.19 1.81 -16.38
CA THR A 76 -12.11 1.73 -17.50
C THR A 76 -11.60 2.62 -18.64
N LYS A 77 -12.35 2.72 -19.74
CA LYS A 77 -12.02 3.66 -20.83
C LYS A 77 -12.13 5.13 -20.38
N GLU A 78 -12.91 5.40 -19.35
CA GLU A 78 -13.31 6.74 -18.94
C GLU A 78 -12.65 7.17 -17.63
N SER A 79 -12.25 6.21 -16.79
CA SER A 79 -11.68 6.45 -15.46
C SER A 79 -10.46 5.59 -15.19
N PRO A 80 -9.37 6.17 -14.63
CA PRO A 80 -8.18 5.40 -14.32
C PRO A 80 -8.39 4.51 -13.09
N GLY A 81 -7.87 3.29 -13.15
CA GLY A 81 -7.84 2.37 -12.02
C GLY A 81 -6.72 2.70 -11.05
N ILE A 82 -6.70 2.03 -9.90
CA ILE A 82 -5.66 2.24 -8.88
C ILE A 82 -4.25 1.95 -9.40
N ILE A 83 -4.10 1.00 -10.33
CA ILE A 83 -2.80 0.68 -10.93
C ILE A 83 -2.30 1.88 -11.73
N GLU A 84 -3.17 2.48 -12.56
CA GLU A 84 -2.83 3.65 -13.36
C GLU A 84 -2.53 4.87 -12.46
N LYS A 85 -3.36 5.10 -11.44
CA LYS A 85 -3.16 6.15 -10.43
C LYS A 85 -1.83 6.02 -9.69
N TYR A 86 -1.43 4.79 -9.35
CA TYR A 86 -0.14 4.52 -8.72
C TYR A 86 1.02 4.82 -9.66
N PHE A 87 0.92 4.42 -10.93
CA PHE A 87 1.97 4.66 -11.92
C PHE A 87 2.04 6.10 -12.43
N SER A 88 1.01 6.93 -12.24
CA SER A 88 1.04 8.37 -12.51
C SER A 88 1.34 9.22 -11.26
N LEU A 89 1.49 8.58 -10.09
CA LEU A 89 1.63 9.24 -8.78
C LEU A 89 0.52 10.26 -8.51
N SER A 90 -0.68 10.02 -9.04
CA SER A 90 -1.82 10.93 -8.94
C SER A 90 -3.11 10.17 -8.66
N LEU A 91 -3.90 10.67 -7.70
CA LEU A 91 -5.24 10.15 -7.42
C LEU A 91 -6.32 10.77 -8.32
N GLU A 92 -5.95 11.77 -9.12
CA GLU A 92 -6.87 12.46 -10.03
C GLU A 92 -7.37 11.51 -11.12
N ASP A 93 -8.60 11.75 -11.59
CA ASP A 93 -9.22 10.98 -12.67
C ASP A 93 -8.70 11.44 -14.03
N THR A 94 -7.38 11.51 -14.18
CA THR A 94 -6.70 11.83 -15.43
C THR A 94 -6.05 10.57 -16.00
N THR A 95 -6.30 10.33 -17.28
CA THR A 95 -5.83 9.14 -18.00
C THR A 95 -4.49 9.37 -18.72
N CYS A 96 -3.72 10.38 -18.30
CA CYS A 96 -2.46 10.69 -18.96
C CYS A 96 -1.39 9.69 -18.52
N LEU A 97 -1.00 8.83 -19.46
CA LEU A 97 0.16 7.95 -19.27
C LEU A 97 1.42 8.81 -19.19
N GLN A 98 2.21 8.57 -18.15
CA GLN A 98 3.49 9.24 -17.94
C GLN A 98 4.63 8.24 -18.17
N ASP A 99 5.74 8.74 -18.72
CA ASP A 99 6.94 7.93 -18.92
C ASP A 99 7.63 7.64 -17.60
N ILE A 100 8.03 6.38 -17.41
CA ILE A 100 8.82 5.94 -16.24
C ILE A 100 10.29 5.87 -16.65
N GLN A 101 11.11 6.70 -16.03
CA GLN A 101 12.56 6.67 -16.17
C GLN A 101 13.19 6.03 -14.92
N LEU A 102 13.89 4.93 -15.14
CA LEU A 102 14.62 4.18 -14.10
C LEU A 102 16.10 4.23 -14.43
N SER A 103 16.83 5.17 -13.84
CA SER A 103 18.28 5.26 -13.95
C SER A 103 18.95 5.06 -12.59
N PRO A 104 20.24 4.68 -12.53
CA PRO A 104 20.95 4.50 -11.26
C PRO A 104 20.98 5.75 -10.38
N GLU A 105 20.96 6.93 -10.99
CA GLU A 105 21.06 8.22 -10.30
C GLU A 105 19.70 8.85 -10.01
N GLU A 106 18.68 8.56 -10.84
CA GLU A 106 17.38 9.22 -10.76
C GLU A 106 16.24 8.27 -11.19
N MET A 107 15.17 8.26 -10.39
CA MET A 107 13.91 7.63 -10.75
C MET A 107 12.83 8.71 -10.93
N ARG A 108 12.14 8.67 -12.06
CA ARG A 108 11.11 9.65 -12.42
C ARG A 108 9.90 9.03 -13.05
N ILE A 109 8.77 9.68 -12.86
CA ILE A 109 7.50 9.40 -13.53
C ILE A 109 6.98 10.73 -14.07
N GLY A 110 7.09 10.92 -15.39
CA GLY A 110 6.86 12.23 -16.03
C GLY A 110 7.76 13.32 -15.42
N ASP A 111 7.12 14.35 -14.86
CA ASP A 111 7.82 15.46 -14.21
C ASP A 111 8.09 15.23 -12.71
N ASN A 112 7.59 14.12 -12.15
CA ASN A 112 7.77 13.79 -10.75
C ASN A 112 9.10 13.06 -10.51
N VAL A 113 9.97 13.65 -9.68
CA VAL A 113 11.21 13.03 -9.20
C VAL A 113 10.92 12.26 -7.91
N LEU A 114 11.31 10.98 -7.87
CA LEU A 114 11.08 10.10 -6.73
C LEU A 114 12.28 10.14 -5.77
N CYS A 115 11.99 10.44 -4.51
CA CYS A 115 12.92 10.25 -3.39
C CYS A 115 12.43 9.06 -2.56
N LEU A 116 13.19 7.96 -2.56
CA LEU A 116 12.83 6.73 -1.86
C LEU A 116 13.65 6.57 -0.59
N HIS A 117 12.97 6.29 0.52
CA HIS A 117 13.58 5.94 1.79
C HIS A 117 13.05 4.58 2.23
N THR A 118 13.95 3.70 2.67
CA THR A 118 13.61 2.37 3.17
C THR A 118 14.10 2.24 4.60
N LEU A 119 13.21 1.85 5.51
CA LEU A 119 13.55 1.43 6.86
C LEU A 119 13.42 -0.09 6.90
N SER A 120 14.57 -0.78 6.90
CA SER A 120 14.62 -2.25 6.88
C SER A 120 15.50 -2.84 7.97
N ASP A 121 16.35 -2.03 8.61
CA ASP A 121 17.17 -2.47 9.73
C ASP A 121 16.36 -2.39 11.02
N THR A 122 16.41 -3.46 11.82
CA THR A 122 15.78 -3.49 13.13
C THR A 122 16.42 -2.54 14.12
N ASP A 123 17.71 -2.22 13.93
CA ASP A 123 18.44 -1.29 14.78
C ASP A 123 18.03 0.18 14.53
N ASP A 124 17.49 0.47 13.34
CA ASP A 124 16.92 1.78 12.98
C ASP A 124 15.47 1.96 13.46
N LEU A 125 14.84 0.89 13.98
CA LEU A 125 13.49 0.94 14.52
C LEU A 125 13.51 1.33 16.00
N PRO A 126 12.47 2.02 16.49
CA PRO A 126 12.30 2.28 17.91
C PRO A 126 12.32 0.99 18.74
N SER A 127 12.98 1.04 19.90
CA SER A 127 13.08 -0.10 20.84
C SER A 127 11.71 -0.53 21.39
N GLU A 128 10.72 0.35 21.35
CA GLU A 128 9.35 0.11 21.76
C GLU A 128 8.40 0.55 20.65
N VAL A 129 7.43 -0.31 20.35
CA VAL A 129 6.39 -0.05 19.35
C VAL A 129 5.04 -0.05 20.06
N ALA A 130 4.24 0.97 19.79
CA ALA A 130 2.86 1.06 20.24
C ALA A 130 1.93 1.25 19.03
N THR A 131 0.64 1.02 19.20
CA THR A 131 -0.35 1.34 18.18
C THR A 131 -0.39 2.84 17.87
N ASP A 132 -0.20 3.63 18.91
CA ASP A 132 -0.35 5.08 18.89
C ASP A 132 0.34 5.73 20.10
N SER A 133 0.67 7.01 19.96
CA SER A 133 1.37 7.82 20.96
C SER A 133 0.64 9.15 21.19
N ARG A 134 0.81 9.73 22.38
CA ARG A 134 0.25 11.05 22.70
C ARG A 134 0.99 12.12 21.91
N TYR A 135 0.25 12.91 21.15
CA TYR A 135 0.79 14.03 20.41
C TYR A 135 0.64 15.30 21.24
N GLU A 136 1.70 15.62 21.97
CA GLU A 136 1.74 16.71 22.96
C GLU A 136 1.26 18.05 22.40
N LYS A 137 1.63 18.39 21.14
CA LYS A 137 1.27 19.68 20.52
C LYS A 137 -0.24 19.92 20.39
N LEU A 138 -1.05 18.86 20.34
CA LEU A 138 -2.51 18.94 20.25
C LEU A 138 -3.21 18.29 21.47
N SER A 139 -2.45 17.92 22.49
CA SER A 139 -2.97 17.37 23.73
C SER A 139 -3.07 18.46 24.79
N THR A 140 -3.95 18.25 25.78
CA THR A 140 -4.09 19.11 26.96
C THR A 140 -4.03 18.25 28.22
N ASP A 141 -3.96 18.88 29.39
CA ASP A 141 -4.04 18.17 30.68
C ASP A 141 -5.34 17.38 30.87
N ARG A 142 -6.38 17.70 30.07
CA ARG A 142 -7.70 17.06 30.16
C ARG A 142 -8.06 16.21 28.93
N SER A 143 -7.23 16.18 27.90
CA SER A 143 -7.54 15.49 26.64
C SER A 143 -6.29 15.05 25.90
N ASP A 144 -6.25 13.79 25.50
CA ASP A 144 -5.15 13.26 24.69
C ASP A 144 -5.52 13.24 23.21
N CYS A 145 -4.73 13.95 22.39
CA CYS A 145 -4.73 13.74 20.96
C CYS A 145 -3.71 12.65 20.67
N ARG A 146 -4.17 11.47 20.23
CA ARG A 146 -3.28 10.32 19.98
C ARG A 146 -3.08 10.15 18.47
N LEU A 147 -1.84 9.91 18.07
CA LEU A 147 -1.45 9.68 16.69
C LEU A 147 -0.86 8.30 16.54
N SER A 148 -1.14 7.66 15.41
CA SER A 148 -0.53 6.37 15.05
C SER A 148 0.99 6.45 15.13
N PHE A 149 1.63 5.34 15.48
CA PHE A 149 3.09 5.21 15.45
C PHE A 149 3.71 5.59 14.10
N ALA A 150 3.01 5.36 12.98
CA ALA A 150 3.46 5.73 11.64
C ALA A 150 3.22 7.21 11.29
N ALA A 151 2.63 8.02 12.18
CA ALA A 151 2.31 9.41 11.90
C ALA A 151 3.52 10.28 11.47
N PRO A 152 4.75 10.12 12.01
CA PRO A 152 5.92 10.88 11.56
C PRO A 152 6.26 10.70 10.08
N VAL A 153 5.95 9.54 9.50
CA VAL A 153 6.19 9.19 8.09
C VAL A 153 4.90 9.18 7.25
N GLY A 154 3.81 9.67 7.83
CA GLY A 154 2.50 9.78 7.21
C GLY A 154 1.89 11.15 7.46
N LEU A 155 0.93 11.23 8.38
CA LEU A 155 0.15 12.43 8.69
C LEU A 155 0.99 13.69 9.00
N LEU A 156 2.19 13.55 9.55
CA LEU A 156 3.04 14.67 9.97
C LEU A 156 4.04 15.12 8.90
N LEU A 157 4.12 14.44 7.75
CA LEU A 157 4.94 14.90 6.62
C LEU A 157 4.24 16.07 5.91
N SER A 158 4.95 17.18 5.75
CA SER A 158 4.46 18.42 5.14
C SER A 158 4.56 18.45 3.61
N CYS A 159 4.64 17.28 2.96
CA CYS A 159 4.76 17.13 1.51
C CYS A 159 3.83 16.04 0.98
N ASN A 160 3.60 16.03 -0.33
CA ASN A 160 2.95 14.90 -0.99
C ASN A 160 3.88 13.69 -0.91
N HIS A 161 3.36 12.58 -0.40
CA HIS A 161 4.15 11.37 -0.19
C HIS A 161 3.26 10.13 -0.34
N LEU A 162 3.92 9.01 -0.67
CA LEU A 162 3.32 7.68 -0.64
C LEU A 162 4.01 6.90 0.47
N TYR A 163 3.24 6.49 1.48
CA TYR A 163 3.73 5.61 2.54
C TYR A 163 3.26 4.18 2.28
N ASN A 164 4.22 3.26 2.12
CA ASN A 164 3.94 1.84 1.91
C ASN A 164 4.47 1.03 3.09
N GLN A 165 3.56 0.38 3.82
CA GLN A 165 3.93 -0.54 4.90
C GLN A 165 3.66 -1.98 4.46
N PHE A 166 4.67 -2.83 4.59
CA PHE A 166 4.57 -4.25 4.27
C PHE A 166 4.62 -5.06 5.56
N ILE A 167 3.60 -5.90 5.76
CA ILE A 167 3.54 -6.85 6.87
C ILE A 167 3.55 -8.25 6.26
N PHE A 168 4.58 -9.01 6.57
CA PHE A 168 4.69 -10.41 6.16
C PHE A 168 4.32 -11.30 7.34
N ILE A 169 3.39 -12.21 7.10
CA ILE A 169 2.91 -13.20 8.06
C ILE A 169 3.34 -14.57 7.52
N ASP A 170 4.10 -15.33 8.31
CA ASP A 170 4.55 -16.70 8.01
C ASP A 170 3.59 -17.77 8.55
#